data_AF-A0A4U9TKK4-F1
#
_entry.id   AF-A0A4U9TKK4-F1
#
_cell.length_a   1.000
_cell.length_b   1.000
_cell.length_c   1.000
_cell.angle_alpha   90.00
_cell.angle_beta   90.00
_cell.angle_gamma   90.00
#
_symmetry.space_group_name_H-M   'P 1'
#
loop_
_entity.id
_entity.type
_entity.pdbx_description
1 polymer ?
#
loop_
_entity_poly.entity_id
_entity_poly.type
_entity_poly.pdbx_seq_one_letter_code
_entity_poly.pdbx_strand_id
1 'polypeptide(L)'
;MFEQYVPAELLPDVPTSPASQSPYLSWNAGIKTVAVKCDLCAFLADGPECVRICPTNALHIVDEQQLEQEAQARRLARAGQVAIGWPSSPSLVRGQK
;
A
#
# COMPACT_ATOMS: atom_id res chain seq x y z
N MET A 1 -22.18 17.56 19.66
CA MET A 1 -21.46 18.85 19.75
C MET A 1 -20.21 18.56 20.55
N PHE A 2 -19.02 18.88 20.06
CA PHE A 2 -17.79 18.57 20.80
C PHE A 2 -17.60 19.63 21.88
N GLU A 3 -17.70 19.23 23.14
CA GLU A 3 -17.82 20.11 24.32
C GLU A 3 -16.56 20.94 24.63
N GLN A 4 -15.41 20.62 24.01
CA GLN A 4 -14.16 21.37 24.16
C GLN A 4 -13.63 21.80 22.78
N TYR A 5 -14.12 22.96 22.31
CA TYR A 5 -13.47 23.71 21.24
C TYR A 5 -12.50 24.72 21.87
N VAL A 6 -11.21 24.62 21.54
CA VAL A 6 -10.20 25.61 21.92
C VAL A 6 -9.87 26.44 20.67
N PRO A 7 -10.07 27.77 20.68
CA PRO A 7 -9.73 28.64 19.56
C PRO A 7 -8.23 28.58 19.21
N ALA A 8 -7.90 28.67 17.92
CA ALA A 8 -6.52 28.56 17.43
C ALA A 8 -5.60 29.66 17.96
N GLU A 9 -6.17 30.83 18.30
CA GLU A 9 -5.47 31.97 18.87
C GLU A 9 -4.86 31.66 20.24
N LEU A 10 -5.41 30.66 20.95
CA LEU A 10 -4.91 30.21 22.25
C LEU A 10 -3.85 29.09 22.14
N LEU A 11 -3.47 28.69 20.91
CA LEU A 11 -2.55 27.60 20.63
C LEU A 11 -1.35 28.03 19.74
N PRO A 12 -0.65 29.13 20.05
CA PRO A 12 0.39 29.68 19.17
C PRO A 12 1.62 28.76 19.03
N ASP A 13 1.90 27.94 20.05
CA ASP A 13 3.04 27.01 20.07
C ASP A 13 2.72 25.61 19.52
N VAL A 14 1.46 25.38 19.09
CA VAL A 14 1.03 24.07 18.58
C VAL A 14 1.17 24.04 17.05
N PRO A 15 1.92 23.07 16.50
CA PRO A 15 2.05 22.91 15.06
C PRO A 15 0.68 22.73 14.38
N THR A 16 0.43 23.50 13.34
CA THR A 16 -0.80 23.47 12.56
C THR A 16 -0.53 22.87 11.18
N SER A 17 -1.48 22.08 10.68
CA SER A 17 -1.45 21.61 9.29
C SER A 17 -1.66 22.78 8.32
N PRO A 18 -1.00 22.77 7.13
CA PRO A 18 -1.23 23.77 6.10
C PRO A 18 -2.70 23.88 5.72
N ALA A 19 -3.17 25.10 5.42
CA ALA A 19 -4.56 25.34 5.01
C ALA A 19 -4.96 24.61 3.71
N SER A 20 -3.98 24.21 2.89
CA SER A 20 -4.19 23.41 1.67
C SER A 20 -4.38 21.91 1.93
N GLN A 21 -4.21 21.45 3.17
CA GLN A 21 -4.33 20.05 3.51
C GLN A 21 -5.81 19.63 3.58
N SER A 22 -6.13 18.45 3.07
CA SER A 22 -7.46 17.86 3.23
C SER A 22 -7.83 17.74 4.72
N PRO A 23 -9.08 18.03 5.12
CA PRO A 23 -9.54 17.87 6.50
C PRO A 23 -9.33 16.46 7.07
N TYR A 24 -9.32 15.43 6.20
CA TYR A 24 -9.06 14.05 6.59
C TYR A 24 -7.60 13.78 7.00
N LEU A 25 -6.69 14.70 6.66
CA LEU A 25 -5.25 14.61 6.93
C LEU A 25 -4.77 15.72 7.88
N SER A 26 -5.64 16.60 8.35
CA SER A 26 -5.30 17.68 9.28
C SER A 26 -5.01 17.13 10.67
N TRP A 27 -3.90 17.58 11.30
CA TRP A 27 -3.47 17.18 12.64
C TRP A 27 -3.62 18.28 13.70
N ASN A 28 -4.48 19.26 13.45
CA ASN A 28 -4.68 20.40 14.34
C ASN A 28 -5.28 19.96 15.69
N ALA A 29 -4.83 20.56 16.79
CA ALA A 29 -5.42 20.31 18.10
C ALA A 29 -6.92 20.65 18.12
N GLY A 30 -7.71 19.85 18.85
CA GLY A 30 -9.18 19.98 18.90
C GLY A 30 -9.90 19.40 17.68
N ILE A 31 -9.18 18.98 16.62
CA ILE A 31 -9.75 18.24 15.49
C ILE A 31 -9.65 16.74 15.76
N LYS A 32 -10.70 15.99 15.40
CA LYS A 32 -10.73 14.54 15.49
C LYS A 32 -9.61 13.95 14.65
N THR A 33 -8.76 13.12 15.26
CA THR A 33 -7.74 12.35 14.53
C THR A 33 -8.41 11.29 13.65
N VAL A 34 -7.99 11.23 12.39
CA VAL A 34 -8.54 10.30 11.38
C VAL A 34 -7.38 9.53 10.75
N ALA A 35 -7.54 8.22 10.62
CA ALA A 35 -6.66 7.37 9.84
C ALA A 35 -7.32 7.02 8.51
N VAL A 36 -6.64 7.35 7.39
CA VAL A 36 -7.09 7.00 6.04
C VAL A 36 -6.21 5.86 5.52
N LYS A 37 -6.84 4.78 5.06
CA LYS A 37 -6.16 3.61 4.47
C LYS A 37 -6.81 3.29 3.13
N CYS A 38 -6.04 2.74 2.20
CA CYS A 38 -6.58 2.10 1.01
C CYS A 38 -7.58 1.02 1.42
N ASP A 39 -8.79 1.09 0.88
CA ASP A 39 -9.90 0.17 1.12
C ASP A 39 -10.12 -0.81 -0.05
N LEU A 40 -9.18 -0.86 -0.99
CA LEU A 40 -9.28 -1.61 -2.24
C LEU A 40 -10.51 -1.21 -3.08
N CYS A 41 -10.88 0.08 -3.03
CA CYS A 41 -12.02 0.63 -3.76
C CYS A 41 -13.32 -0.11 -3.44
N ALA A 42 -13.60 -0.36 -2.16
CA ALA A 42 -14.75 -1.14 -1.69
C ALA A 42 -16.12 -0.65 -2.21
N PHE A 43 -16.20 0.61 -2.67
CA PHE A 43 -17.41 1.23 -3.19
C PHE A 43 -17.53 1.22 -4.72
N LEU A 44 -16.51 0.78 -5.45
CA LEU A 44 -16.52 0.71 -6.92
C LEU A 44 -16.76 -0.74 -7.35
N ALA A 45 -17.78 -0.95 -8.18
CA ALA A 45 -18.09 -2.28 -8.72
C ALA A 45 -16.94 -2.84 -9.58
N ASP A 46 -16.20 -1.95 -10.26
CA ASP A 46 -15.06 -2.30 -11.10
C ASP A 46 -13.78 -2.60 -10.30
N GLY A 47 -13.83 -2.45 -8.97
CA GLY A 47 -12.72 -2.78 -8.07
C GLY A 47 -11.61 -1.71 -8.04
N PRO A 48 -10.35 -2.12 -7.74
CA PRO A 48 -9.24 -1.21 -7.51
C PRO A 48 -8.86 -0.33 -8.70
N GLU A 49 -9.22 0.95 -8.64
CA GLU A 49 -8.94 1.94 -9.68
C GLU A 49 -7.44 2.10 -9.96
N CYS A 50 -6.60 1.98 -8.94
CA CYS A 50 -5.14 2.06 -9.08
C CYS A 50 -4.57 0.95 -9.98
N VAL A 51 -5.20 -0.24 -9.99
CA VAL A 51 -4.85 -1.34 -10.90
C VAL A 51 -5.31 -1.00 -12.32
N ARG A 52 -6.57 -0.56 -12.48
CA ARG A 52 -7.18 -0.27 -13.78
C ARG A 52 -6.44 0.81 -14.57
N ILE A 53 -5.99 1.87 -13.90
CA ILE A 53 -5.32 3.01 -14.56
C ILE A 53 -3.81 2.82 -14.71
N CYS A 54 -3.24 1.73 -14.18
CA CYS A 54 -1.79 1.54 -14.14
C CYS A 54 -1.20 1.42 -15.57
N PRO A 55 -0.43 2.41 -16.07
CA PRO A 55 0.01 2.42 -17.46
C PRO A 55 1.09 1.37 -17.76
N THR A 56 1.84 0.98 -16.75
CA THR A 56 2.92 -0.02 -16.85
C THR A 56 2.44 -1.43 -16.49
N ASN A 57 1.18 -1.58 -16.08
CA ASN A 57 0.64 -2.85 -15.59
C ASN A 57 1.48 -3.42 -14.43
N ALA A 58 1.95 -2.55 -13.52
CA ALA A 58 2.79 -2.94 -12.38
C ALA A 58 1.99 -3.41 -11.15
N LEU A 59 0.70 -3.07 -11.09
CA LEU A 59 -0.20 -3.44 -10.00
C LEU A 59 -1.19 -4.50 -10.49
N HIS A 60 -1.40 -5.53 -9.69
CA HIS A 60 -2.36 -6.60 -9.95
C HIS A 60 -3.06 -7.00 -8.65
N ILE A 61 -4.27 -7.55 -8.77
CA ILE A 61 -4.95 -8.22 -7.66
C ILE A 61 -4.57 -9.69 -7.67
N VAL A 62 -4.17 -10.18 -6.50
CA VAL A 62 -3.78 -11.56 -6.27
C VAL A 62 -4.68 -12.12 -5.19
N ASP A 63 -5.39 -13.19 -5.50
CA ASP A 63 -6.18 -13.92 -4.52
C ASP A 63 -5.36 -15.02 -3.81
N GLU A 64 -5.96 -15.63 -2.79
CA GLU A 64 -5.32 -16.65 -1.98
C GLU A 64 -4.95 -17.91 -2.80
N GLN A 65 -5.78 -18.29 -3.77
CA GLN A 65 -5.52 -19.47 -4.60
C GLN A 65 -4.32 -19.25 -5.52
N GLN A 66 -4.21 -18.07 -6.12
CA GLN A 66 -3.06 -17.68 -6.93
C GLN A 66 -1.79 -17.71 -6.08
N LEU A 67 -1.84 -17.17 -4.86
CA LEU A 67 -0.71 -17.17 -3.95
C LEU A 67 -0.26 -18.59 -3.57
N GLU A 68 -1.21 -19.49 -3.30
CA GLU A 68 -0.96 -20.90 -3.01
C GLU A 68 -0.36 -21.64 -4.20
N GLN A 69 -0.92 -21.44 -5.39
CA GLN A 69 -0.44 -22.03 -6.64
C GLN A 69 1.00 -21.60 -6.93
N GLU A 70 1.29 -20.31 -6.81
CA GLU A 70 2.65 -19.82 -6.97
C GLU A 70 3.60 -20.39 -5.91
N ALA A 71 3.15 -20.48 -4.66
CA ALA A 71 3.94 -21.06 -3.59
C ALA A 71 4.24 -22.54 -3.85
N GLN A 72 3.27 -23.29 -4.37
CA GLN A 72 3.45 -24.68 -4.79
C GLN A 72 4.40 -24.81 -5.97
N ALA A 73 4.23 -23.99 -7.01
CA ALA A 73 5.13 -23.97 -8.16
C ALA A 73 6.58 -23.71 -7.73
N ARG A 74 6.81 -22.73 -6.84
CA ARG A 74 8.13 -22.44 -6.26
C ARG A 74 8.71 -23.64 -5.49
N ARG A 75 7.89 -24.38 -4.74
CA ARG A 75 8.32 -25.59 -4.02
C ARG A 75 8.74 -26.71 -4.98
N LEU A 76 7.92 -26.98 -5.99
CA LEU A 76 8.19 -28.02 -7.00
C LEU A 76 9.43 -27.71 -7.83
N ALA A 77 9.61 -26.44 -8.24
CA ALA A 77 10.80 -26.02 -8.97
C ALA A 77 12.09 -26.25 -8.16
N ARG A 78 12.08 -25.95 -6.85
CA ARG A 78 13.22 -26.23 -5.95
C ARG A 78 13.48 -27.72 -5.81
N ALA A 79 12.44 -28.52 -5.58
CA ALA A 79 12.57 -29.98 -5.49
C ALA A 79 13.16 -30.58 -6.78
N GLY A 80 12.72 -30.10 -7.94
CA GLY A 80 13.28 -30.44 -9.24
C GLY A 80 14.76 -30.08 -9.36
N GLN A 81 15.15 -28.85 -8.99
CA GLN A 81 16.56 -28.38 -9.03
C GLN A 81 17.50 -29.18 -8.12
N VAL A 82 17.01 -29.65 -6.96
CA VAL A 82 17.78 -30.56 -6.09
C VAL A 82 17.99 -31.92 -6.77
N ALA A 83 17.01 -32.42 -7.52
CA ALA A 83 17.10 -33.70 -8.22
C ALA A 83 18.06 -33.69 -9.43
N ILE A 84 18.24 -32.56 -10.12
CA ILE A 84 19.15 -32.44 -11.27
C ILE A 84 20.58 -31.99 -10.92
N GLY A 85 20.94 -31.85 -9.64
CA GLY A 85 22.30 -31.48 -9.22
C GLY A 85 22.66 -30.06 -9.68
N TRP A 86 22.40 -29.08 -8.81
CA TRP A 86 22.63 -27.65 -9.00
C TRP A 86 23.98 -27.28 -9.67
N PRO A 87 24.01 -26.67 -10.89
CA PRO A 87 25.06 -25.77 -11.27
C PRO A 87 24.74 -24.35 -10.75
N SER A 88 25.74 -23.71 -10.18
CA SER A 88 25.75 -22.38 -9.52
C SER A 88 24.80 -21.32 -10.10
N SER A 89 24.16 -20.58 -9.18
CA SER A 89 23.21 -19.46 -9.32
C SER A 89 23.29 -18.61 -10.59
N PRO A 90 22.15 -18.22 -11.21
CA PRO A 90 22.14 -17.06 -12.08
C PRO A 90 22.15 -15.81 -11.20
N SER A 91 23.32 -15.21 -11.07
CA SER A 91 23.46 -13.81 -10.64
C SER A 91 22.53 -12.95 -11.49
N LEU A 92 21.53 -12.34 -10.85
CA LEU A 92 20.68 -11.32 -11.44
C LEU A 92 21.58 -10.16 -11.90
N VAL A 93 21.92 -10.14 -13.19
CA VAL A 93 22.59 -9.00 -13.82
C VAL A 93 21.65 -7.82 -13.72
N ARG A 94 21.96 -6.88 -12.82
CA ARG A 94 21.39 -5.53 -12.79
C ARG A 94 21.74 -4.86 -14.12
N GLY A 95 20.78 -4.88 -15.05
CA GLY A 95 20.83 -4.05 -16.25
C GLY A 95 20.60 -2.59 -15.85
N GLN A 96 21.68 -1.81 -15.79
CA GLN A 96 21.63 -0.36 -15.90
C GLN A 96 21.26 0.00 -17.34
N LYS A 97 20.16 0.73 -17.52
CA LYS A 97 20.10 1.84 -18.46
C LYS A 97 19.03 2.85 -18.04
#